data_AF-A0A520GXZ2-F1
#
_entry.id   AF-A0A520GXZ2-F1
#
_cell.length_a   1.000
_cell.length_b   1.000
_cell.length_c   1.000
_cell.angle_alpha   90.00
_cell.angle_beta   90.00
_cell.angle_gamma   90.00
#
_symmetry.space_group_name_H-M   'P 1'
#
loop_
_entity.id
_entity.type
_entity.pdbx_description
1 polymer ?
#
loop_
_entity_poly.entity_id
_entity_poly.type
_entity_poly.pdbx_seq_one_letter_code
_entity_poly.pdbx_strand_id
1 'polypeptide(L)'
;MHTGTMMDIQAKNKEDILPLYTELKKVAKDYDVYLKADVPAELHYNAKDDKMNRIGDILLLPHWPKVFSNRKPGAGYHGFEPLKVKDMHATFLAWGPAFKKGVQIPSFENVNVYPLIAQILGLKITEEVDGKKAVLSNIL
;
A
#
# COMPACT_ATOMS: atom_id res chain seq x y z
N MET A 1 22.50 1.93 -1.24
CA MET A 1 21.05 2.00 -0.99
C MET A 1 20.41 2.85 -2.06
N HIS A 2 19.32 2.39 -2.66
CA HIS A 2 18.51 3.20 -3.57
C HIS A 2 17.66 4.19 -2.75
N THR A 3 17.31 5.35 -3.34
CA THR A 3 16.38 6.27 -2.69
C THR A 3 15.00 5.63 -2.65
N GLY A 4 14.33 5.64 -1.49
CA GLY A 4 13.05 4.95 -1.33
C GLY A 4 12.15 5.55 -0.25
N THR A 5 10.87 5.22 -0.37
CA THR A 5 9.76 5.59 0.54
C THR A 5 9.37 4.45 1.47
N MET A 6 10.15 3.38 1.50
CA MET A 6 10.04 2.26 2.42
C MET A 6 11.41 1.59 2.51
N MET A 7 11.81 1.17 3.70
CA MET A 7 12.88 0.18 3.88
C MET A 7 12.30 -1.06 4.53
N ASP A 8 12.52 -2.19 3.88
CA ASP A 8 12.20 -3.52 4.39
C ASP A 8 13.51 -4.18 4.85
N ILE A 9 13.59 -4.53 6.13
CA ILE A 9 14.78 -5.10 6.75
C ILE A 9 14.48 -6.55 7.15
N GLN A 10 15.18 -7.47 6.51
CA GLN A 10 15.22 -8.89 6.90
C GLN A 10 16.46 -9.15 7.74
N ALA A 11 16.29 -9.59 8.98
CA ALA A 11 17.41 -9.98 9.82
C ALA A 11 17.94 -11.35 9.40
N LYS A 12 19.27 -11.51 9.35
CA LYS A 12 19.89 -12.81 9.12
C LYS A 12 19.70 -13.75 10.31
N ASN A 13 19.83 -13.22 11.54
CA ASN A 13 19.55 -13.94 12.77
C ASN A 13 18.37 -13.28 13.49
N LYS A 14 17.44 -14.10 14.00
CA LYS A 14 16.23 -13.59 14.66
C LYS A 14 16.50 -12.83 15.97
N GLU A 15 17.60 -13.17 16.63
CA GLU A 15 18.04 -12.52 17.88
C GLU A 15 18.39 -11.03 17.67
N ASP A 16 18.74 -10.65 16.44
CA ASP A 16 19.13 -9.28 16.09
C ASP A 16 17.91 -8.35 15.90
N ILE A 17 16.69 -8.89 15.74
CA ILE A 17 15.49 -8.12 15.37
C ILE A 17 15.14 -7.09 16.45
N LEU A 18 14.93 -7.52 17.70
CA LEU A 18 14.49 -6.63 18.78
C LEU A 18 15.54 -5.60 19.20
N PRO A 19 16.85 -5.96 19.33
CA PRO A 19 17.90 -4.97 19.54
C PRO A 19 17.93 -3.90 18.43
N LEU A 20 17.88 -4.32 17.17
CA LEU A 20 17.89 -3.38 16.03
C LEU A 20 16.65 -2.49 16.01
N TYR A 21 15.45 -3.07 16.20
CA TYR A 21 14.20 -2.32 16.30
C TYR A 21 14.26 -1.25 17.39
N THR A 22 14.80 -1.59 18.55
CA THR A 22 14.91 -0.68 19.69
C THR A 22 15.85 0.50 19.38
N GLU A 23 17.00 0.24 18.76
CA GLU A 23 17.94 1.28 18.37
C GLU A 23 17.37 2.19 17.28
N LEU A 24 16.70 1.61 16.26
CA LEU A 24 16.04 2.37 15.21
C LEU A 24 14.93 3.27 15.77
N LYS A 25 14.10 2.76 16.68
CA LYS A 25 13.04 3.54 17.36
C LYS A 25 13.59 4.74 18.14
N LYS A 26 14.75 4.60 18.81
CA LYS A 26 15.36 5.69 19.58
C LYS A 26 15.81 6.86 18.69
N VAL A 27 16.26 6.58 17.47
CA VAL A 27 16.81 7.60 16.56
C VAL A 27 15.81 8.08 15.51
N ALA A 28 14.63 7.45 15.42
CA ALA A 28 13.57 7.83 14.50
C ALA A 28 13.07 9.26 14.78
N LYS A 29 12.95 10.06 13.71
CA LYS A 29 12.45 11.45 13.77
C LYS A 29 11.39 11.71 12.70
N ASP A 30 11.77 11.52 11.44
CA ASP A 30 10.92 11.77 10.27
C ASP A 30 10.46 10.48 9.59
N TYR A 31 10.40 9.38 10.34
CA TYR A 31 9.95 8.09 9.88
C TYR A 31 9.45 7.25 11.04
N ASP A 32 8.53 6.34 10.74
CA ASP A 32 8.07 5.34 11.68
C ASP A 32 8.87 4.04 11.52
N VAL A 33 9.05 3.35 12.64
CA VAL A 33 9.64 2.01 12.71
C VAL A 33 8.56 1.06 13.18
N TYR A 34 8.30 0.00 12.43
CA TYR A 34 7.34 -1.04 12.79
C TYR A 34 8.03 -2.40 12.78
N LEU A 35 7.75 -3.23 13.79
CA LEU A 35 7.86 -4.67 13.59
C LEU A 35 6.77 -5.10 12.61
N LYS A 36 7.02 -6.13 11.80
CA LYS A 36 6.05 -6.69 10.84
C LYS A 36 4.65 -6.92 11.43
N ALA A 37 4.58 -7.35 12.68
CA ALA A 37 3.32 -7.63 13.38
C ALA A 37 2.56 -6.35 13.81
N ASP A 38 3.27 -5.23 13.93
CA ASP A 38 2.75 -3.96 14.45
C ASP A 38 2.46 -2.92 13.35
N VAL A 39 2.68 -3.29 12.09
CA VAL A 39 2.32 -2.44 10.95
C VAL A 39 0.80 -2.23 10.95
N PRO A 40 0.30 -0.98 10.81
CA PRO A 40 -1.13 -0.69 10.84
C PRO A 40 -1.94 -1.57 9.87
N ALA A 41 -3.04 -2.13 10.38
CA ALA A 41 -3.86 -3.09 9.62
C ALA A 41 -4.45 -2.48 8.34
N GLU A 42 -4.75 -1.18 8.36
CA GLU A 42 -5.27 -0.42 7.21
C GLU A 42 -4.31 -0.37 6.01
N LEU A 43 -3.01 -0.64 6.20
CA LEU A 43 -2.05 -0.70 5.11
C LEU A 43 -2.10 -2.02 4.33
N HIS A 44 -2.76 -3.06 4.88
CA HIS A 44 -2.80 -4.41 4.31
C HIS A 44 -1.39 -4.95 3.98
N TYR A 45 -0.40 -4.59 4.80
CA TYR A 45 1.03 -4.90 4.61
C TYR A 45 1.69 -5.30 5.94
N ASN A 46 1.06 -6.22 6.66
CA ASN A 46 1.53 -6.72 7.96
C ASN A 46 1.63 -8.25 7.96
N ALA A 47 2.01 -8.82 9.10
CA ALA A 47 2.16 -10.27 9.27
C ALA A 47 0.93 -11.11 8.90
N LYS A 48 -0.29 -10.58 9.07
CA LYS A 48 -1.54 -11.29 8.74
C LYS A 48 -1.82 -11.34 7.25
N ASP A 49 -1.37 -10.32 6.51
CA ASP A 49 -1.56 -10.21 5.06
C ASP A 49 -0.45 -10.91 4.27
N ASP A 50 0.66 -11.24 4.92
CA ASP A 50 1.86 -11.79 4.28
C ASP A 50 1.81 -13.31 4.03
N LYS A 51 0.91 -13.72 3.14
CA LYS A 51 0.68 -15.13 2.76
C LYS A 51 1.94 -15.87 2.31
N MET A 52 2.93 -15.14 1.77
CA MET A 52 4.15 -15.72 1.19
C MET A 52 5.40 -15.48 2.05
N ASN A 53 5.24 -14.92 3.26
CA ASN A 53 6.31 -14.57 4.17
C ASN A 53 7.45 -13.75 3.50
N ARG A 54 7.08 -12.69 2.77
CA ARG A 54 7.98 -11.81 2.02
C ARG A 54 8.17 -10.41 2.60
N ILE A 55 7.31 -10.01 3.53
CA ILE A 55 7.50 -8.77 4.29
C ILE A 55 8.57 -9.04 5.35
N GLY A 56 9.60 -8.21 5.40
CA GLY A 56 10.68 -8.38 6.36
C GLY A 56 10.29 -8.08 7.79
N ASP A 57 11.24 -8.29 8.68
CA ASP A 57 11.02 -8.30 10.13
C ASP A 57 10.73 -6.89 10.68
N ILE A 58 11.37 -5.87 10.09
CA ILE A 58 11.23 -4.45 10.46
C ILE A 58 10.96 -3.64 9.20
N LEU A 59 9.92 -2.80 9.24
CA LEU A 59 9.62 -1.82 8.21
C LEU A 59 9.91 -0.40 8.70
N LEU A 60 10.57 0.39 7.85
CA LEU A 60 10.75 1.83 8.05
C LEU A 60 9.93 2.59 7.01
N LEU A 61 9.03 3.45 7.48
CA LEU A 61 8.16 4.27 6.64
C LEU A 61 8.44 5.76 6.88
N PRO A 62 9.04 6.50 5.93
CA PRO A 62 9.30 7.91 6.11
C PRO A 62 8.00 8.72 6.07
N HIS A 63 7.94 9.77 6.88
CA HIS A 63 6.83 10.72 6.84
C HIS A 63 6.90 11.51 5.54
N TRP A 64 5.79 11.60 4.82
CA TRP A 64 5.72 12.40 3.61
C TRP A 64 6.08 13.87 3.93
N PRO A 65 6.91 14.55 3.11
CA PRO A 65 7.46 14.14 1.81
C PRO A 65 8.92 13.62 1.86
N LYS A 66 9.39 13.12 3.01
CA LYS A 66 10.78 12.66 3.18
C LYS A 66 11.02 11.30 2.53
N VAL A 67 12.27 11.04 2.15
CA VAL A 67 12.69 9.75 1.58
C VAL A 67 14.01 9.34 2.21
N PHE A 68 14.25 8.04 2.29
CA PHE A 68 15.57 7.53 2.65
C PHE A 68 16.49 7.66 1.45
N SER A 69 17.63 8.34 1.60
CA SER A 69 18.63 8.46 0.54
C SER A 69 20.03 8.64 1.09
N ASN A 70 21.02 8.11 0.38
CA ASN A 70 22.45 8.38 0.62
C ASN A 70 23.01 9.48 -0.30
N ARG A 71 22.15 10.14 -1.07
CA ARG A 71 22.49 11.22 -2.00
C ARG A 71 21.39 12.28 -1.99
N LYS A 72 21.60 13.39 -2.69
CA LYS A 72 20.53 14.37 -2.89
C LYS A 72 19.34 13.69 -3.61
N PRO A 73 18.14 13.67 -3.00
CA PRO A 73 16.97 13.09 -3.63
C PRO A 73 16.51 13.97 -4.81
N GLY A 74 15.80 13.34 -5.75
CA GLY A 74 15.13 14.02 -6.86
C GLY A 74 13.89 14.80 -6.40
N ALA A 75 13.18 15.39 -7.36
CA ALA A 75 12.07 16.30 -7.07
C ALA A 75 10.75 15.59 -6.70
N GLY A 76 10.60 14.30 -7.00
CA GLY A 76 9.34 13.58 -6.79
C GLY A 76 9.55 12.09 -6.53
N TYR A 77 8.71 11.55 -5.66
CA TYR A 77 8.70 10.15 -5.24
C TYR A 77 7.26 9.68 -5.01
N HIS A 78 7.04 8.38 -5.13
CA HIS A 78 5.78 7.70 -4.85
C HIS A 78 5.97 6.59 -3.81
N GLY A 79 4.88 5.94 -3.41
CA GLY A 79 4.91 4.80 -2.46
C GLY A 79 4.68 5.19 -1.00
N PHE A 80 4.25 6.43 -0.74
CA PHE A 80 3.75 6.82 0.58
C PHE A 80 2.35 6.24 0.81
N GLU A 81 1.90 6.27 2.07
CA GLU A 81 0.58 5.76 2.47
C GLU A 81 -0.56 6.49 1.74
N PRO A 82 -1.34 5.80 0.88
CA PRO A 82 -2.39 6.44 0.09
C PRO A 82 -3.61 6.84 0.91
N LEU A 83 -3.79 6.27 2.10
CA LEU A 83 -4.87 6.64 3.03
C LEU A 83 -4.65 8.02 3.66
N LYS A 84 -3.38 8.47 3.78
CA LYS A 84 -3.02 9.76 4.39
C LYS A 84 -2.55 10.80 3.38
N VAL A 85 -1.92 10.37 2.29
CA VAL A 85 -1.28 11.28 1.31
C VAL A 85 -2.09 11.30 0.02
N LYS A 86 -2.87 12.37 -0.19
CA LYS A 86 -3.71 12.54 -1.39
C LYS A 86 -2.91 12.54 -2.70
N ASP A 87 -1.65 12.99 -2.68
CA ASP A 87 -0.77 12.96 -3.86
C ASP A 87 -0.50 11.54 -4.38
N MET A 88 -0.75 10.50 -3.57
CA MET A 88 -0.64 9.09 -3.96
C MET A 88 -1.91 8.55 -4.62
N HIS A 89 -2.98 9.35 -4.73
CA HIS A 89 -4.22 8.92 -5.35
C HIS A 89 -4.05 8.84 -6.88
N ALA A 90 -4.58 7.78 -7.47
CA ALA A 90 -4.60 7.59 -8.91
C ALA A 90 -5.94 8.07 -9.50
N THR A 91 -5.90 8.41 -10.80
CA THR A 91 -7.10 8.77 -11.56
C THR A 91 -7.80 7.51 -12.07
N PHE A 92 -9.13 7.44 -11.94
CA PHE A 92 -9.97 6.44 -12.56
C PHE A 92 -10.93 7.08 -13.56
N LEU A 93 -10.89 6.64 -14.82
CA LEU A 93 -11.77 7.07 -15.90
C LEU A 93 -12.28 5.82 -16.64
N ALA A 94 -13.59 5.77 -16.89
CA ALA A 94 -14.22 4.64 -17.56
C ALA A 94 -15.22 5.14 -18.62
N TRP A 95 -15.24 4.48 -19.77
CA TRP A 95 -16.16 4.79 -20.87
C TRP A 95 -16.45 3.53 -21.68
N GLY A 96 -17.71 3.34 -22.06
CA GLY A 96 -18.15 2.21 -22.87
C GLY A 96 -19.64 1.91 -22.69
N PRO A 97 -20.19 0.93 -23.43
CA PRO A 97 -21.61 0.57 -23.37
C PRO A 97 -22.03 -0.03 -22.02
N ALA A 98 -21.08 -0.56 -21.26
CA ALA A 98 -21.31 -1.14 -19.94
C ALA A 98 -21.30 -0.12 -18.80
N PHE A 99 -21.00 1.16 -19.07
CA PHE A 99 -20.91 2.21 -18.05
C PHE A 99 -21.99 3.27 -18.24
N LYS A 100 -22.53 3.77 -17.12
CA LYS A 100 -23.37 4.97 -17.12
C LYS A 100 -22.57 6.17 -17.63
N LYS A 101 -23.24 7.03 -18.39
CA LYS A 101 -22.64 8.24 -18.97
C LYS A 101 -22.78 9.43 -18.00
N GLY A 102 -21.76 10.28 -17.96
CA GLY A 102 -21.81 11.55 -17.24
C GLY A 102 -21.86 11.43 -15.72
N VAL A 103 -21.43 10.30 -15.16
CA VAL A 103 -21.40 10.07 -13.71
C VAL A 103 -20.02 10.42 -13.15
N GLN A 104 -20.01 11.17 -12.06
CA GLN A 104 -18.85 11.35 -11.20
C GLN A 104 -19.09 10.60 -9.89
N ILE A 105 -18.08 9.90 -9.39
CA ILE A 105 -18.17 9.11 -8.16
C ILE A 105 -17.14 9.57 -7.13
N PRO A 106 -17.37 9.29 -5.82
CA PRO A 106 -16.35 9.46 -4.79
C PRO A 106 -15.10 8.60 -5.05
N SER A 107 -14.00 8.94 -4.39
CA SER A 107 -12.79 8.10 -4.38
C SER A 107 -13.10 6.72 -3.79
N PHE A 108 -12.41 5.69 -4.30
CA PHE A 108 -12.54 4.32 -3.86
C PHE A 108 -11.19 3.60 -3.96
N GLU A 109 -11.05 2.45 -3.29
CA GLU A 109 -9.81 1.68 -3.29
C GLU A 109 -9.65 0.84 -4.58
N ASN A 110 -8.44 0.81 -5.13
CA ASN A 110 -8.15 0.15 -6.41
C ASN A 110 -8.46 -1.36 -6.42
N VAL A 111 -8.45 -2.03 -5.26
CA VAL A 111 -8.83 -3.45 -5.13
C VAL A 111 -10.24 -3.74 -5.66
N ASN A 112 -11.12 -2.73 -5.69
CA ASN A 112 -12.50 -2.86 -6.17
C ASN A 112 -12.62 -2.87 -7.70
N VAL A 113 -11.55 -2.58 -8.45
CA VAL A 113 -11.56 -2.59 -9.92
C VAL A 113 -11.69 -4.02 -10.48
N TYR A 114 -11.03 -5.01 -9.87
CA TYR A 114 -11.07 -6.39 -10.36
C TYR A 114 -12.50 -6.97 -10.39
N PRO A 115 -13.32 -6.88 -9.31
CA PRO A 115 -14.72 -7.29 -9.35
C PRO A 115 -15.58 -6.61 -10.41
N LEU A 116 -15.33 -5.32 -10.66
CA LEU A 116 -16.03 -4.54 -11.69
C LEU A 116 -15.73 -5.11 -13.10
N ILE A 117 -14.45 -5.33 -13.41
CA ILE A 117 -14.04 -5.87 -14.71
C ILE A 117 -14.57 -7.29 -14.91
N ALA A 118 -14.49 -8.14 -13.88
CA ALA A 118 -15.05 -9.49 -13.93
C ALA A 118 -16.56 -9.47 -14.23
N GLN A 119 -17.32 -8.55 -13.62
CA GLN A 119 -18.75 -8.38 -13.89
C GLN A 119 -19.02 -7.98 -15.34
N ILE A 120 -18.29 -7.01 -15.88
CA ILE A 120 -18.46 -6.54 -17.27
C ILE A 120 -18.20 -7.68 -18.26
N LEU A 121 -17.21 -8.52 -17.98
CA LEU A 121 -16.83 -9.66 -18.82
C LEU A 121 -17.72 -10.91 -18.61
N GLY A 122 -18.65 -10.89 -17.65
CA GLY A 122 -19.47 -12.05 -17.30
C GLY A 122 -18.67 -13.20 -16.67
N LEU A 123 -17.51 -12.90 -16.06
CA LEU A 123 -16.63 -13.89 -15.44
C LEU A 123 -17.02 -14.14 -13.98
N LYS A 124 -16.92 -15.41 -13.57
CA LYS A 124 -17.05 -15.81 -12.17
C LYS A 124 -15.69 -15.71 -11.49
N ILE A 125 -15.61 -14.94 -10.41
CA ILE A 125 -14.43 -14.95 -9.52
C ILE A 125 -14.46 -16.25 -8.73
N THR A 126 -13.39 -17.04 -8.83
CA THR A 126 -13.27 -18.37 -8.21
C THR A 126 -12.42 -18.38 -6.95
N GLU A 127 -11.71 -17.29 -6.68
CA GLU A 127 -10.80 -17.14 -5.55
C GLU A 127 -11.28 -16.03 -4.62
N GLU A 128 -10.80 -16.04 -3.38
CA GLU A 128 -11.05 -14.94 -2.45
C GLU A 128 -10.30 -13.68 -2.91
N VAL A 129 -11.00 -12.56 -2.95
CA VAL A 129 -10.44 -11.25 -3.29
C VAL A 129 -10.94 -10.20 -2.30
N ASP A 130 -10.12 -9.20 -2.02
CA ASP A 130 -10.45 -8.14 -1.06
C ASP A 130 -11.46 -7.12 -1.63
N GLY A 131 -11.52 -7.04 -2.97
CA GLY A 131 -12.40 -6.13 -3.68
C GLY A 131 -13.89 -6.46 -3.49
N LYS A 132 -14.70 -5.42 -3.29
CA LYS A 132 -16.15 -5.52 -3.04
C LYS A 132 -16.92 -5.01 -4.26
N LYS A 133 -17.63 -5.93 -4.94
CA LYS A 133 -18.48 -5.63 -6.12
C LYS A 133 -19.44 -4.45 -5.89
N ALA A 134 -20.02 -4.35 -4.69
CA ALA A 134 -21.00 -3.32 -4.34
C ALA A 134 -20.44 -1.88 -4.40
N VAL A 135 -19.11 -1.70 -4.30
CA VAL A 135 -18.48 -0.37 -4.30
C VAL A 135 -18.66 0.32 -5.66
N LEU A 136 -18.57 -0.45 -6.76
CA LEU A 136 -18.61 0.08 -8.13
C LEU A 136 -19.80 -0.44 -8.94
N SER A 137 -20.72 -1.23 -8.37
CA SER A 137 -21.87 -1.74 -9.12
C SER A 137 -22.81 -0.64 -9.64
N ASN A 138 -22.80 0.54 -9.01
CA ASN A 138 -23.69 1.65 -9.36
C ASN A 138 -23.23 2.47 -10.57
N ILE A 139 -22.02 2.24 -11.09
CA ILE A 139 -21.48 2.97 -12.25
C ILE A 139 -21.63 2.23 -13.58
N LEU A 140 -22.06 0.97 -13.51
CA LEU A 140 -22.43 0.17 -14.68
C LEU A 140 -23.81 0.61 -15.20
#